data_AF-A0A7L9J078-F1
#
_entry.id   AF-A0A7L9J078-F1
#
_cell.length_a   1.000
_cell.length_b   1.000
_cell.length_c   1.000
_cell.angle_alpha   90.00
_cell.angle_beta   90.00
_cell.angle_gamma   90.00
#
_symmetry.space_group_name_H-M   'P 1'
#
loop_
_entity.id
_entity.type
_entity.pdbx_description
1 polymer ?
#
loop_
_entity_poly.entity_id
_entity_poly.type
_entity_poly.pdbx_seq_one_letter_code
_entity_poly.pdbx_strand_id
1 'polypeptide(L)'
;MHFRSRRHLAAAAATAAVLLTAACGSDSSGEESSTSSSGEESSTSPSSSSGAATSSGDGGDATGSNTIVVDGTTIEATWKPACQRSEDGTKGAIDLLDLPSLEEIEESGELDGTIVGADFDLDGDEATLTGFRVTNGFQEDLIGDRFGDLVGNQDDMTITYSDKAVRVEGTASGEVDGKKREDIPFVMDVGCTTWMGLTNEGDVAPPS
;
A
#
# COMPACT_ATOMS: atom_id res chain seq x y z
N MET A 1 -41.82 -28.38 10.93
CA MET A 1 -41.96 -28.15 9.47
C MET A 1 -42.40 -26.70 9.25
N HIS A 2 -41.50 -25.81 8.87
CA HIS A 2 -41.81 -24.52 8.22
C HIS A 2 -40.63 -24.18 7.31
N PHE A 3 -40.89 -24.20 6.00
CA PHE A 3 -39.98 -23.79 4.94
C PHE A 3 -39.79 -22.26 4.99
N ARG A 4 -38.55 -21.79 4.90
CA ARG A 4 -38.27 -20.43 4.41
C ARG A 4 -37.35 -20.52 3.21
N SER A 5 -37.84 -19.89 2.14
CA SER A 5 -37.39 -19.97 0.77
C SER A 5 -36.18 -19.07 0.50
N ARG A 6 -35.41 -19.49 -0.51
CA ARG A 6 -34.16 -18.94 -1.04
C ARG A 6 -34.28 -17.50 -1.56
N ARG A 7 -33.19 -16.74 -1.46
CA ARG A 7 -32.78 -15.78 -2.50
C ARG A 7 -31.25 -15.83 -2.66
N HIS A 8 -30.79 -16.53 -3.70
CA HIS A 8 -29.47 -16.32 -4.27
C HIS A 8 -29.52 -15.02 -5.08
N LEU A 9 -28.64 -14.07 -4.76
CA LEU A 9 -28.35 -12.94 -5.64
C LEU A 9 -27.02 -13.24 -6.32
N ALA A 10 -27.12 -13.65 -7.58
CA ALA A 10 -26.01 -13.63 -8.52
C ALA A 10 -25.80 -12.17 -8.95
N ALA A 11 -24.62 -11.61 -8.69
CA ALA A 11 -24.21 -10.34 -9.27
C ALA A 11 -23.44 -10.65 -10.57
N ALA A 12 -23.96 -10.15 -11.67
CA ALA A 12 -23.44 -10.33 -13.01
C ALA A 12 -22.24 -9.39 -13.26
N ALA A 13 -21.16 -9.92 -13.81
CA ALA A 13 -20.04 -9.16 -14.34
C ALA A 13 -20.46 -8.43 -15.63
N ALA A 14 -20.31 -7.10 -15.65
CA ALA A 14 -20.49 -6.28 -16.83
C ALA A 14 -19.13 -5.72 -17.27
N THR A 15 -18.47 -6.41 -18.19
CA THR A 15 -17.28 -5.93 -18.89
C THR A 15 -17.69 -4.95 -19.99
N ALA A 16 -17.36 -3.67 -19.82
CA ALA A 16 -17.44 -2.66 -20.88
C ALA A 16 -16.06 -2.50 -21.53
N ALA A 17 -15.91 -3.00 -22.75
CA ALA A 17 -14.74 -2.73 -23.59
C ALA A 17 -14.93 -1.39 -24.30
N VAL A 18 -14.02 -0.44 -24.06
CA VAL A 18 -13.94 0.81 -24.83
C VAL A 18 -12.87 0.65 -25.89
N LEU A 19 -13.29 0.59 -27.15
CA LEU A 19 -12.44 0.69 -28.33
C LEU A 19 -12.02 2.15 -28.53
N LEU A 20 -10.73 2.44 -28.42
CA LEU A 20 -10.13 3.70 -28.87
C LEU A 20 -9.54 3.51 -30.27
N THR A 21 -10.28 3.98 -31.28
CA THR A 21 -9.78 4.26 -32.62
C THR A 21 -9.61 5.76 -32.79
N ALA A 22 -8.38 6.23 -33.02
CA ALA A 22 -8.12 7.37 -33.89
C ALA A 22 -6.65 7.35 -34.33
N ALA A 23 -6.46 7.11 -35.62
CA ALA A 23 -5.21 7.24 -36.34
C ALA A 23 -4.97 8.71 -36.75
N CYS A 24 -3.70 9.01 -37.06
CA CYS A 24 -3.20 9.74 -38.24
C CYS A 24 -4.08 10.91 -38.76
N GLY A 25 -3.65 12.16 -38.85
CA GLY A 25 -2.38 12.65 -39.39
C GLY A 25 -2.67 13.74 -40.45
N SER A 26 -1.79 14.74 -40.49
CA SER A 26 -1.49 15.67 -41.61
C SER A 26 -2.40 16.87 -41.94
N ASP A 27 -1.74 18.03 -41.83
CA ASP A 27 -1.65 19.18 -42.74
C ASP A 27 -2.91 19.79 -43.40
N SER A 28 -3.10 21.09 -43.15
CA SER A 28 -3.50 22.03 -44.22
C SER A 28 -3.15 23.48 -43.86
N SER A 29 -2.67 24.19 -44.89
CA SER A 29 -2.01 25.49 -44.91
C SER A 29 -2.96 26.69 -44.80
N GLY A 30 -2.43 27.83 -44.36
CA GLY A 30 -3.09 29.14 -44.46
C GLY A 30 -2.22 30.29 -43.94
N GLU A 31 -1.44 30.89 -44.84
CA GLU A 31 -0.85 32.23 -44.74
C GLU A 31 -1.98 33.28 -44.56
N GLU A 32 -1.83 34.46 -43.94
CA GLU A 32 -1.15 35.67 -44.45
C GLU A 32 -0.94 36.73 -43.32
N SER A 33 0.22 37.38 -43.35
CA SER A 33 0.48 38.84 -43.21
C SER A 33 0.31 39.65 -41.90
N SER A 34 1.49 40.07 -41.40
CA SER A 34 1.92 41.47 -41.10
C SER A 34 1.48 42.19 -39.80
N THR A 35 2.42 42.52 -38.91
CA THR A 35 3.15 43.83 -38.82
C THR A 35 3.75 44.06 -37.41
N SER A 36 5.06 44.31 -37.38
CA SER A 36 5.94 45.05 -36.44
C SER A 36 5.48 45.45 -35.03
N SER A 37 6.28 45.10 -33.99
CA SER A 37 7.14 46.05 -33.24
C SER A 37 7.92 45.38 -32.09
N SER A 38 9.11 45.94 -31.87
CA SER A 38 10.22 45.64 -30.97
C SER A 38 9.91 45.32 -29.51
N GLY A 39 10.78 44.52 -28.89
CA GLY A 39 10.95 44.42 -27.44
C GLY A 39 11.98 43.34 -27.07
N GLU A 40 13.19 43.75 -26.70
CA GLU A 40 14.27 42.90 -26.19
C GLU A 40 14.07 42.61 -24.70
N GLU A 41 14.12 41.35 -24.26
CA GLU A 41 14.71 40.95 -22.96
C GLU A 41 14.80 39.42 -22.76
N SER A 42 16.02 38.98 -22.42
CA SER A 42 16.46 37.86 -21.56
C SER A 42 15.69 36.53 -21.58
N SER A 43 16.26 35.44 -22.12
CA SER A 43 17.21 34.51 -21.48
C SER A 43 16.61 33.54 -20.45
N THR A 44 17.01 32.27 -20.64
CA THR A 44 17.01 31.13 -19.71
C THR A 44 15.72 30.34 -19.50
N SER A 45 15.65 29.22 -20.24
CA SER A 45 15.01 27.98 -19.82
C SER A 45 15.43 27.57 -18.41
N PRO A 46 14.54 26.89 -17.68
CA PRO A 46 14.93 25.60 -17.14
C PRO A 46 14.00 24.51 -17.70
N SER A 47 14.55 23.73 -18.63
CA SER A 47 14.32 22.29 -18.59
C SER A 47 15.12 21.71 -17.43
N SER A 48 14.75 20.51 -17.01
CA SER A 48 15.33 19.72 -15.90
C SER A 48 14.64 19.97 -14.56
N SER A 49 14.33 18.97 -13.76
CA SER A 49 14.43 17.52 -13.90
C SER A 49 13.82 16.95 -12.62
N SER A 50 13.16 15.81 -12.76
CA SER A 50 13.15 14.71 -11.78
C SER A 50 14.00 14.93 -10.53
N GLY A 51 13.33 15.00 -9.39
CA GLY A 51 13.89 14.70 -8.08
C GLY A 51 12.82 13.96 -7.32
N ALA A 52 12.61 12.68 -7.65
CA ALA A 52 12.09 11.77 -6.64
C ALA A 52 13.10 11.84 -5.50
N ALA A 53 12.70 12.43 -4.38
CA ALA A 53 13.51 12.44 -3.20
C ALA A 53 13.57 10.99 -2.72
N THR A 54 14.65 10.29 -3.05
CA THR A 54 15.14 9.23 -2.19
C THR A 54 15.66 9.95 -0.95
N SER A 55 14.75 10.28 -0.04
CA SER A 55 15.10 10.74 1.29
C SER A 55 15.78 9.56 1.97
N SER A 56 17.11 9.54 1.93
CA SER A 56 17.90 8.91 2.98
C SER A 56 17.63 9.73 4.26
N GLY A 57 16.42 9.58 4.81
CA GLY A 57 16.15 9.96 6.18
C GLY A 57 17.05 9.15 7.10
N ASP A 58 17.21 9.62 8.33
CA ASP A 58 17.82 8.89 9.45
C ASP A 58 16.93 7.69 9.83
N GLY A 59 16.58 6.86 8.83
CA GLY A 59 15.72 5.71 8.94
C GLY A 59 16.54 4.58 9.50
N GLY A 60 16.08 4.02 10.63
CA GLY A 60 16.77 2.93 11.30
C GLY A 60 16.95 1.73 10.37
N ASP A 61 17.98 0.93 10.60
CA ASP A 61 18.16 -0.33 9.88
C ASP A 61 16.94 -1.27 10.09
N ALA A 62 16.62 -2.09 9.08
CA ALA A 62 15.64 -3.15 9.23
C ALA A 62 16.21 -4.27 10.12
N THR A 63 15.76 -4.35 11.37
CA THR A 63 16.31 -5.30 12.35
C THR A 63 15.56 -6.63 12.37
N GLY A 64 14.33 -6.67 11.86
CA GLY A 64 13.45 -7.82 11.94
C GLY A 64 12.91 -8.04 13.36
N SER A 65 12.74 -6.95 14.13
CA SER A 65 12.31 -6.99 15.53
C SER A 65 10.88 -7.45 15.76
N ASN A 66 10.07 -7.51 14.69
CA ASN A 66 8.64 -7.81 14.74
C ASN A 66 7.90 -6.83 15.66
N THR A 67 8.01 -5.54 15.35
CA THR A 67 7.34 -4.47 16.09
C THR A 67 6.56 -3.54 15.16
N ILE A 68 5.47 -2.99 15.67
CA ILE A 68 4.68 -1.97 14.99
C ILE A 68 4.37 -0.89 16.02
N VAL A 69 4.67 0.35 15.69
CA VAL A 69 4.40 1.52 16.51
C VAL A 69 3.58 2.50 15.67
N VAL A 70 2.41 2.89 16.16
CA VAL A 70 1.54 3.88 15.53
C VAL A 70 1.24 4.96 16.55
N ASP A 71 1.46 6.23 16.20
CA ASP A 71 1.26 7.38 17.10
C ASP A 71 1.98 7.19 18.45
N GLY A 72 3.21 6.67 18.41
CA GLY A 72 4.03 6.37 19.60
C GLY A 72 3.55 5.16 20.43
N THR A 73 2.57 4.39 19.94
CA THR A 73 1.95 3.27 20.65
C THR A 73 2.30 1.97 19.98
N THR A 74 2.85 1.03 20.75
CA THR A 74 3.17 -0.30 20.22
C THR A 74 1.89 -1.12 20.10
N ILE A 75 1.70 -1.77 18.97
CA ILE A 75 0.60 -2.72 18.76
C ILE A 75 1.05 -4.08 19.30
N GLU A 76 0.46 -4.51 20.42
CA GLU A 76 0.85 -5.74 21.14
C GLU A 76 0.02 -6.99 20.78
N ALA A 77 -0.66 -6.99 19.63
CA ALA A 77 -1.49 -8.10 19.19
C ALA A 77 -0.68 -9.38 18.90
N THR A 78 -1.34 -10.54 19.03
CA THR A 78 -0.76 -11.81 18.55
C THR A 78 -0.96 -11.89 17.05
N TRP A 79 0.11 -11.69 16.28
CA TRP A 79 0.07 -11.71 14.83
C TRP A 79 1.22 -12.54 14.26
N LYS A 80 1.10 -12.89 12.98
CA LYS A 80 2.15 -13.56 12.22
C LYS A 80 2.49 -12.78 10.96
N PRO A 81 3.77 -12.49 10.70
CA PRO A 81 4.16 -11.87 9.44
C PRO A 81 4.04 -12.88 8.29
N ALA A 82 3.35 -12.45 7.25
CA ALA A 82 3.31 -13.05 5.93
C ALA A 82 4.13 -12.15 5.00
N CYS A 83 5.40 -12.49 4.82
CA CYS A 83 6.25 -11.81 3.84
C CYS A 83 6.09 -12.50 2.48
N GLN A 84 5.72 -11.73 1.47
CA GLN A 84 5.40 -12.26 0.15
C GLN A 84 6.18 -11.53 -0.93
N ARG A 85 6.55 -12.24 -1.99
CA ARG A 85 7.26 -11.69 -3.15
C ARG A 85 6.73 -12.29 -4.44
N SER A 86 6.59 -11.48 -5.49
CA SER A 86 6.18 -11.97 -6.81
C SER A 86 7.26 -12.88 -7.41
N GLU A 87 6.85 -13.76 -8.33
CA GLU A 87 7.76 -14.70 -9.00
C GLU A 87 8.83 -13.98 -9.83
N ASP A 88 8.45 -12.86 -10.47
CA ASP A 88 9.36 -12.01 -11.23
C ASP A 88 10.25 -11.12 -10.34
N GLY A 89 10.02 -11.13 -9.02
CA GLY A 89 10.79 -10.38 -8.04
C GLY A 89 10.57 -8.87 -8.06
N THR A 90 9.55 -8.37 -8.77
CA THR A 90 9.30 -6.94 -8.93
C THR A 90 8.35 -6.36 -7.89
N LYS A 91 7.67 -7.21 -7.11
CA LYS A 91 6.71 -6.78 -6.07
C LYS A 91 6.92 -7.53 -4.79
N GLY A 92 6.65 -6.87 -3.67
CA GLY A 92 6.55 -7.48 -2.36
C GLY A 92 5.38 -6.93 -1.56
N ALA A 93 4.94 -7.74 -0.60
CA ALA A 93 3.91 -7.37 0.35
C ALA A 93 4.25 -7.96 1.72
N ILE A 94 4.01 -7.19 2.77
CA ILE A 94 4.02 -7.67 4.15
C ILE A 94 2.59 -7.57 4.66
N ASP A 95 2.04 -8.70 5.09
CA ASP A 95 0.77 -8.73 5.81
C ASP A 95 0.98 -9.27 7.21
N LEU A 96 0.51 -8.53 8.21
CA LEU A 96 0.48 -8.98 9.58
C LEU A 96 -0.90 -9.58 9.82
N LEU A 97 -0.92 -10.91 9.72
CA LEU A 97 -2.14 -11.69 9.84
C LEU A 97 -2.49 -11.85 11.31
N ASP A 98 -3.77 -11.63 11.61
CA ASP A 98 -4.33 -11.96 12.90
C ASP A 98 -4.21 -13.47 13.16
N LEU A 99 -3.95 -13.83 14.42
CA LEU A 99 -3.92 -15.21 14.88
C LEU A 99 -4.93 -15.35 16.03
N PRO A 100 -6.24 -15.37 15.73
CA PRO A 100 -7.26 -15.59 16.75
C PRO A 100 -7.04 -16.95 17.43
N SER A 101 -7.39 -17.02 18.72
CA SER A 101 -7.37 -18.27 19.45
C SER A 101 -8.39 -19.26 18.88
N LEU A 102 -8.20 -20.57 19.14
CA LEU A 102 -9.16 -21.58 18.68
C LEU A 102 -10.58 -21.33 19.20
N GLU A 103 -10.72 -20.76 20.40
CA GLU A 103 -12.02 -20.40 20.99
C GLU A 103 -12.69 -19.26 20.19
N GLU A 104 -11.94 -18.23 19.82
CA GLU A 104 -12.43 -17.13 18.98
C GLU A 104 -12.80 -17.59 17.56
N ILE A 105 -12.03 -18.52 16.99
CA ILE A 105 -12.34 -19.13 15.69
C ILE A 105 -13.63 -19.96 15.77
N GLU A 106 -13.80 -20.73 16.84
CA GLU A 106 -15.02 -21.54 17.06
C GLU A 106 -16.27 -20.68 17.27
N GLU A 107 -16.11 -19.47 17.85
CA GLU A 107 -17.19 -18.52 18.09
C GLU A 107 -17.53 -17.64 16.87
N SER A 108 -16.51 -17.12 16.18
CA SER A 108 -16.68 -16.19 15.04
C SER A 108 -16.77 -16.90 13.68
N GLY A 109 -16.10 -18.05 13.51
CA GLY A 109 -15.96 -18.75 12.24
C GLY A 109 -15.07 -18.04 11.22
N GLU A 110 -14.37 -16.95 11.60
CA GLU A 110 -13.49 -16.16 10.72
C GLU A 110 -12.02 -16.39 11.12
N LEU A 111 -11.16 -16.59 10.12
CA LEU A 111 -9.78 -17.03 10.32
C LEU A 111 -8.73 -16.00 9.92
N ASP A 112 -9.06 -15.03 9.08
CA ASP A 112 -8.04 -14.33 8.31
C ASP A 112 -8.36 -12.83 8.18
N GLY A 113 -7.87 -12.03 9.12
CA GLY A 113 -7.85 -10.58 9.03
C GLY A 113 -6.41 -10.06 8.91
N THR A 114 -6.10 -9.28 7.87
CA THR A 114 -4.85 -8.52 7.84
C THR A 114 -4.99 -7.28 8.71
N ILE A 115 -4.22 -7.22 9.79
CA ILE A 115 -4.23 -6.12 10.76
C ILE A 115 -3.42 -4.94 10.25
N VAL A 116 -2.23 -5.20 9.72
CA VAL A 116 -1.35 -4.21 9.12
C VAL A 116 -0.80 -4.77 7.83
N GLY A 117 -0.75 -3.94 6.80
CA GLY A 117 -0.26 -4.32 5.50
C GLY A 117 0.64 -3.26 4.88
N ALA A 118 1.68 -3.68 4.19
CA ALA A 118 2.55 -2.82 3.41
C ALA A 118 2.80 -3.44 2.04
N ASP A 119 2.68 -2.63 0.98
CA ASP A 119 2.91 -3.03 -0.40
C ASP A 119 4.08 -2.21 -0.96
N PHE A 120 4.94 -2.84 -1.74
CA PHE A 120 6.11 -2.19 -2.32
C PHE A 120 6.52 -2.81 -3.66
N ASP A 121 7.09 -1.96 -4.51
CA ASP A 121 7.78 -2.36 -5.72
C ASP A 121 9.26 -2.61 -5.42
N LEU A 122 9.85 -3.56 -6.14
CA LEU A 122 11.25 -3.98 -6.03
C LEU A 122 11.97 -3.73 -7.36
N ASP A 123 13.12 -3.09 -7.29
CA ASP A 123 14.07 -2.94 -8.40
C ASP A 123 15.47 -3.39 -7.94
N GLY A 124 15.75 -4.68 -8.14
CA GLY A 124 16.96 -5.32 -7.63
C GLY A 124 17.00 -5.35 -6.11
N ASP A 125 17.91 -4.59 -5.52
CA ASP A 125 18.07 -4.46 -4.06
C ASP A 125 17.34 -3.21 -3.49
N GLU A 126 16.76 -2.38 -4.36
CA GLU A 126 15.99 -1.20 -3.96
C GLU A 126 14.51 -1.54 -3.82
N ALA A 127 13.84 -0.92 -2.85
CA ALA A 127 12.41 -1.06 -2.62
C ALA A 127 11.75 0.33 -2.59
N THR A 128 10.57 0.44 -3.19
CA THR A 128 9.73 1.64 -3.15
C THR A 128 8.38 1.28 -2.57
N LEU A 129 8.01 1.91 -1.46
CA LEU A 129 6.72 1.66 -0.83
C LEU A 129 5.59 2.25 -1.70
N THR A 130 4.56 1.46 -1.94
CA THR A 130 3.38 1.86 -2.73
C THR A 130 2.12 1.96 -1.89
N GLY A 131 2.09 1.30 -0.73
CA GLY A 131 0.96 1.35 0.19
C GLY A 131 1.34 0.95 1.61
N PHE A 132 0.63 1.55 2.56
CA PHE A 132 0.58 1.11 3.95
C PHE A 132 -0.87 1.19 4.42
N ARG A 133 -1.33 0.18 5.14
CA ARG A 133 -2.64 0.18 5.79
C ARG A 133 -2.58 -0.41 7.18
N VAL A 134 -3.36 0.16 8.08
CA VAL A 134 -3.79 -0.49 9.32
C VAL A 134 -5.28 -0.67 9.18
N THR A 135 -5.73 -1.92 9.28
CA THR A 135 -7.15 -2.25 9.27
C THR A 135 -7.57 -2.50 10.70
N ASN A 136 -8.67 -1.88 11.11
CA ASN A 136 -9.31 -2.26 12.35
C ASN A 136 -10.00 -3.63 12.15
N GLY A 137 -9.25 -4.70 12.43
CA GLY A 137 -9.77 -6.06 12.49
C GLY A 137 -10.52 -6.32 13.81
N PHE A 138 -11.10 -7.51 13.96
CA PHE A 138 -11.95 -7.93 15.09
C PHE A 138 -11.32 -7.86 16.51
N GLN A 139 -10.08 -7.40 16.64
CA GLN A 139 -9.45 -7.15 17.94
C GLN A 139 -9.89 -5.79 18.52
N GLU A 140 -11.13 -5.78 19.03
CA GLU A 140 -11.73 -4.64 19.73
C GLU A 140 -10.82 -4.14 20.87
N ASP A 141 -10.10 -5.04 21.54
CA ASP A 141 -9.36 -4.75 22.78
C ASP A 141 -7.95 -4.13 22.61
N LEU A 142 -7.35 -4.15 21.41
CA LEU A 142 -5.96 -3.70 21.22
C LEU A 142 -5.81 -2.59 20.18
N ILE A 143 -6.49 -2.72 19.05
CA ILE A 143 -6.44 -1.75 17.96
C ILE A 143 -7.80 -1.06 17.87
N GLY A 144 -8.90 -1.80 17.97
CA GLY A 144 -10.24 -1.27 17.73
C GLY A 144 -10.69 -0.15 18.66
N ASP A 145 -10.22 -0.13 19.90
CA ASP A 145 -10.54 0.94 20.85
C ASP A 145 -9.82 2.27 20.55
N ARG A 146 -8.65 2.23 19.91
CA ARG A 146 -7.80 3.41 19.71
C ARG A 146 -7.61 3.81 18.26
N PHE A 147 -7.46 2.87 17.36
CA PHE A 147 -7.16 3.12 15.96
C PHE A 147 -8.30 2.55 15.09
N GLY A 148 -8.88 3.41 14.25
CA GLY A 148 -9.67 2.93 13.12
C GLY A 148 -8.78 2.58 11.93
N ASP A 149 -9.38 2.53 10.73
CA ASP A 149 -8.62 2.31 9.51
C ASP A 149 -7.65 3.48 9.27
N LEU A 150 -6.38 3.14 9.03
CA LEU A 150 -5.32 4.08 8.66
C LEU A 150 -4.80 3.75 7.26
N VAL A 151 -4.53 4.79 6.48
CA VAL A 151 -3.92 4.68 5.14
C VAL A 151 -2.68 5.55 5.10
N GLY A 152 -1.56 4.97 4.66
CA GLY A 152 -0.28 5.66 4.55
C GLY A 152 -0.31 6.81 3.53
N ASN A 153 0.37 7.91 3.87
CA ASN A 153 0.56 9.06 3.00
C ASN A 153 1.72 8.78 2.04
N GLN A 154 1.43 8.44 0.78
CA GLN A 154 2.43 7.96 -0.19
C GLN A 154 3.68 8.83 -0.34
N ASP A 155 3.55 10.15 -0.20
CA ASP A 155 4.67 11.08 -0.36
C ASP A 155 5.61 11.15 0.86
N ASP A 156 5.23 10.55 1.99
CA ASP A 156 5.94 10.62 3.27
C ASP A 156 6.13 9.23 3.89
N MET A 157 6.48 8.26 3.06
CA MET A 157 6.82 6.91 3.51
C MET A 157 8.18 6.47 2.96
N THR A 158 8.91 5.76 3.79
CA THR A 158 10.22 5.18 3.49
C THR A 158 10.20 3.69 3.79
N ILE A 159 10.88 2.90 2.97
CA ILE A 159 11.08 1.48 3.17
C ILE A 159 12.58 1.17 3.17
N THR A 160 13.00 0.36 4.14
CA THR A 160 14.31 -0.29 4.17
C THR A 160 14.09 -1.78 4.04
N TYR A 161 14.66 -2.37 3.00
CA TYR A 161 14.44 -3.76 2.63
C TYR A 161 15.75 -4.56 2.68
N SER A 162 15.62 -5.82 3.11
CA SER A 162 16.65 -6.85 2.98
C SER A 162 15.99 -8.20 2.75
N ASP A 163 16.79 -9.21 2.42
CA ASP A 163 16.33 -10.60 2.26
C ASP A 163 15.72 -11.19 3.55
N LYS A 164 15.96 -10.58 4.71
CA LYS A 164 15.59 -11.11 6.03
C LYS A 164 14.69 -10.20 6.86
N ALA A 165 14.53 -8.96 6.47
CA ALA A 165 13.78 -7.97 7.24
C ALA A 165 13.31 -6.82 6.36
N VAL A 166 12.14 -6.29 6.71
CA VAL A 166 11.57 -5.10 6.09
C VAL A 166 11.21 -4.12 7.20
N ARG A 167 11.65 -2.88 7.03
CA ARG A 167 11.22 -1.77 7.88
C ARG A 167 10.51 -0.73 7.03
N VAL A 168 9.35 -0.29 7.48
CA VAL A 168 8.56 0.76 6.86
C VAL A 168 8.31 1.84 7.89
N GLU A 169 8.47 3.09 7.51
CA GLU A 169 8.20 4.24 8.38
C GLU A 169 7.65 5.39 7.57
N GLY A 170 6.84 6.22 8.22
CA GLY A 170 6.21 7.35 7.55
C GLY A 170 5.04 7.91 8.34
N THR A 171 4.15 8.60 7.63
CA THR A 171 2.88 9.08 8.19
C THR A 171 1.66 8.49 7.51
N ALA A 172 0.57 8.36 8.25
CA ALA A 172 -0.71 7.87 7.78
C ALA A 172 -1.84 8.86 8.13
N SER A 173 -2.97 8.69 7.48
CA SER A 173 -4.20 9.43 7.75
C SER A 173 -5.33 8.45 8.07
N GLY A 174 -6.18 8.78 9.03
CA GLY A 174 -7.25 7.89 9.48
C GLY A 174 -7.84 8.30 10.82
N GLU A 175 -8.41 7.34 11.54
CA GLU A 175 -9.06 7.58 12.83
C GLU A 175 -8.18 7.15 14.00
N VAL A 176 -8.00 8.04 14.99
CA VAL A 176 -7.35 7.75 16.27
C VAL A 176 -8.20 8.34 17.39
N ASP A 177 -8.49 7.54 18.42
CA ASP A 177 -9.33 7.91 19.58
C ASP A 177 -10.69 8.49 19.16
N GLY A 178 -11.32 7.89 18.14
CA GLY A 178 -12.61 8.35 17.60
C GLY A 178 -12.56 9.66 16.80
N LYS A 179 -11.35 10.13 16.44
CA LYS A 179 -11.15 11.38 15.70
C LYS A 179 -10.32 11.17 14.46
N LYS A 180 -10.74 11.80 13.36
CA LYS A 180 -9.93 11.89 12.15
C LYS A 180 -8.68 12.71 12.40
N ARG A 181 -7.52 12.15 12.04
CA ARG A 181 -6.20 12.77 12.10
C ARG A 181 -5.45 12.52 10.80
N GLU A 182 -4.62 13.49 10.47
CA GLU A 182 -3.61 13.41 9.42
C GLU A 182 -2.23 13.34 10.10
N ASP A 183 -1.20 13.04 9.32
CA ASP A 183 0.20 13.00 9.76
C ASP A 183 0.46 12.11 10.99
N ILE A 184 -0.22 10.95 11.06
CA ILE A 184 -0.07 9.99 12.15
C ILE A 184 1.22 9.20 11.93
N PRO A 185 2.26 9.37 12.76
CA PRO A 185 3.53 8.70 12.54
C PRO A 185 3.40 7.20 12.80
N PHE A 186 4.02 6.38 11.94
CA PHE A 186 4.10 4.94 12.14
C PHE A 186 5.50 4.40 11.82
N VAL A 187 5.82 3.29 12.45
CA VAL A 187 7.00 2.46 12.18
C VAL A 187 6.58 1.01 12.26
N MET A 188 6.93 0.22 11.25
CA MET A 188 6.79 -1.22 11.21
C MET A 188 8.16 -1.83 10.93
N ASP A 189 8.62 -2.79 11.72
CA ASP A 189 9.87 -3.51 11.53
C ASP A 189 9.63 -5.02 11.69
N VAL A 190 9.73 -5.75 10.58
CA VAL A 190 9.26 -7.13 10.44
C VAL A 190 10.39 -8.03 9.96
N GLY A 191 10.55 -9.17 10.62
CA GLY A 191 11.48 -10.22 10.20
C GLY A 191 10.86 -11.11 9.13
N CYS A 192 11.49 -11.13 7.95
CA CYS A 192 11.10 -11.93 6.80
C CYS A 192 12.10 -13.06 6.55
N THR A 193 12.08 -14.08 7.41
CA THR A 193 12.98 -15.25 7.26
C THR A 193 12.51 -16.25 6.20
N THR A 194 11.26 -16.14 5.74
CA THR A 194 10.68 -16.95 4.68
C THR A 194 9.78 -16.07 3.82
N TRP A 195 9.92 -16.18 2.50
CA TRP A 195 9.14 -15.42 1.52
C TRP A 195 8.18 -16.37 0.79
N MET A 196 6.89 -16.05 0.84
CA MET A 196 5.86 -16.76 0.11
C MET A 196 5.69 -16.15 -1.29
N GLY A 197 5.14 -16.91 -2.23
CA GLY A 197 4.82 -16.38 -3.55
C GLY A 197 3.60 -15.45 -3.50
N LEU A 198 3.73 -14.24 -4.03
CA LEU A 198 2.58 -13.42 -4.42
C LEU A 198 2.06 -13.93 -5.76
N THR A 199 0.79 -14.31 -5.84
CA THR A 199 0.17 -14.49 -7.15
C THR A 199 0.01 -13.12 -7.82
N ASN A 200 -0.06 -13.11 -9.16
CA ASN A 200 -0.21 -11.88 -9.95
C ASN A 200 -1.52 -11.11 -9.66
N GLU A 201 -2.44 -11.69 -8.89
CA GLU A 201 -3.73 -11.11 -8.50
C GLU A 201 -3.72 -10.51 -7.08
N GLY A 202 -2.60 -10.62 -6.34
CA GLY A 202 -2.49 -10.18 -4.94
C GLY A 202 -2.93 -11.23 -3.92
N ASP A 203 -3.36 -12.41 -4.37
CA ASP A 203 -3.66 -13.54 -3.50
C ASP A 203 -2.38 -14.31 -3.11
N VAL A 204 -2.34 -14.84 -1.89
CA VAL A 204 -1.22 -15.66 -1.39
C VAL A 204 -1.15 -16.95 -2.21
N ALA A 205 -0.01 -17.23 -2.86
CA ALA A 205 0.19 -18.52 -3.49
C ALA A 205 0.41 -19.60 -2.41
N PRO A 206 -0.28 -20.75 -2.47
CA PRO A 206 -0.02 -21.83 -1.53
C PRO A 206 1.44 -22.32 -1.68
N PRO A 207 2.08 -22.74 -0.58
CA PRO A 207 3.46 -23.25 -0.63
C PRO A 207 3.56 -24.48 -1.53
N SER A 208 4.67 -24.60 -2.26
CA SER A 208 4.99 -25.74 -3.14
C SER A 208 5.68 -26.89 -2.42
#